data_AF-A0A0C2V9E8-F1
#
_entry.id   AF-A0A0C2V9E8-F1
#
_cell.length_a   1.000
_cell.length_b   1.000
_cell.length_c   1.000
_cell.angle_alpha   90.00
_cell.angle_beta   90.00
_cell.angle_gamma   90.00
#
_symmetry.space_group_name_H-M   'P 1'
#
loop_
_entity.id
_entity.type
_entity.pdbx_description
1 polymer ?
#
loop_
_entity_poly.entity_id
_entity_poly.type
_entity_poly.pdbx_seq_one_letter_code
_entity_poly.pdbx_strand_id
1 'polypeptide(L)'
;MYNSRVIPHDSHQNYLINNNFTFFGSPVYPVDPELQNFRDLRREHLNRSEDENYMLYNAAYNSSPFLQQLLMQFGINMNYVLFLQKAGDFVVDIYGEWYLVDIKTTNYADGIFHLNFDAYLAYEDLPVEKRNKVYFLFCDDATQNYYVVNYNHLRIEPVCYVYPEVLPQRFEQIRNSNRFFSIEYNTNPNPIKGIDPTTNAYFKISLHDQLPGVVQPLQQCINQLKNQHQQSINSPQHMNQ
;
A
#
# COMPACT_ATOMS: atom_id res chain seq x y z
N MET A 1 -14.54 21.37 -19.38
CA MET A 1 -13.07 21.29 -19.30
C MET A 1 -12.72 20.82 -17.90
N TYR A 2 -12.29 19.57 -17.74
CA TYR A 2 -11.89 19.05 -16.44
C TYR A 2 -10.54 19.69 -16.09
N ASN A 3 -10.58 20.73 -15.26
CA ASN A 3 -9.39 21.26 -14.61
C ASN A 3 -8.65 20.09 -13.96
N SER A 4 -7.33 20.08 -14.12
CA SER A 4 -6.37 19.19 -13.49
C SER A 4 -6.62 19.14 -11.98
N ARG A 5 -7.51 18.24 -11.55
CA ARG A 5 -7.67 17.87 -10.15
C ARG A 5 -6.45 17.03 -9.84
N VAL A 6 -5.41 17.66 -9.31
CA VAL A 6 -4.44 16.92 -8.52
C VAL A 6 -5.27 16.21 -7.46
N ILE A 7 -5.31 14.89 -7.55
CA ILE A 7 -6.04 14.06 -6.60
C ILE A 7 -5.36 14.33 -5.24
N PRO A 8 -6.11 14.60 -4.16
CA PRO A 8 -5.50 14.97 -2.87
C PRO A 8 -4.38 14.00 -2.47
N HIS A 9 -4.58 12.71 -2.72
CA HIS A 9 -3.57 11.67 -2.70
C HIS A 9 -2.22 12.06 -3.34
N ASP A 10 -2.19 12.39 -4.63
CA ASP A 10 -0.96 12.70 -5.37
C ASP A 10 -0.30 13.96 -4.83
N SER A 11 -1.08 14.93 -4.36
CA SER A 11 -0.56 16.13 -3.70
C SER A 11 0.17 15.76 -2.41
N HIS A 12 -0.45 14.92 -1.57
CA HIS A 12 0.13 14.46 -0.32
C HIS A 12 1.38 13.60 -0.55
N GLN A 13 1.35 12.68 -1.52
CA GLN A 13 2.51 11.88 -1.91
C GLN A 13 3.68 12.77 -2.33
N ASN A 14 3.45 13.71 -3.25
CA ASN A 14 4.49 14.63 -3.72
C ASN A 14 5.02 15.51 -2.60
N TYR A 15 4.15 16.00 -1.72
CA TYR A 15 4.56 16.80 -0.57
C TYR A 15 5.48 16.02 0.38
N LEU A 16 5.13 14.78 0.72
CA LEU A 16 5.91 13.91 1.59
C LEU A 16 7.28 13.57 0.97
N ILE A 17 7.30 13.21 -0.32
CA ILE A 17 8.55 12.92 -1.05
C ILE A 17 9.46 14.16 -1.09
N ASN A 18 8.92 15.33 -1.44
CA ASN A 18 9.70 16.56 -1.54
C ASN A 18 10.21 17.06 -0.17
N ASN A 19 9.49 16.74 0.91
CA ASN A 19 9.87 17.11 2.27
C ASN A 19 10.43 15.93 3.06
N ASN A 20 11.03 14.97 2.37
CA ASN A 20 11.51 13.73 2.97
C ASN A 20 12.41 13.97 4.21
N PHE A 21 13.33 14.94 4.13
CA PHE A 21 14.22 15.27 5.26
C PHE A 21 13.46 15.61 6.55
N THR A 22 12.25 16.17 6.43
CA THR A 22 11.40 16.54 7.56
C THR A 22 10.51 15.39 8.03
N PHE A 23 9.86 14.66 7.12
CA PHE A 23 8.85 13.65 7.48
C PHE A 23 9.42 12.30 7.86
N PHE A 24 10.44 11.84 7.12
CA PHE A 24 11.03 10.52 7.33
C PHE A 24 12.48 10.63 7.78
N GLY A 25 13.21 11.64 7.31
CA GLY A 25 14.64 11.81 7.57
C GLY A 25 15.44 10.57 7.16
N SER A 26 15.07 9.96 6.02
CA SER A 26 15.53 8.66 5.52
C SER A 26 15.19 8.57 4.02
N PRO A 27 15.99 7.96 3.13
CA PRO A 27 15.67 7.93 1.69
C PRO A 27 14.25 7.42 1.40
N VAL A 28 13.58 8.03 0.42
CA VAL A 28 12.22 7.68 -0.02
C VAL A 28 12.25 7.43 -1.51
N TYR A 29 11.68 6.30 -1.91
CA TYR A 29 11.61 5.85 -3.31
C TYR A 29 10.14 5.76 -3.72
N PRO A 30 9.65 6.59 -4.66
CA PRO A 30 8.29 6.44 -5.17
C PRO A 30 8.17 5.11 -5.92
N VAL A 31 7.18 4.27 -5.57
CA VAL A 31 7.05 2.95 -6.20
C VAL A 31 6.50 3.06 -7.62
N ASP A 32 5.57 3.98 -7.82
CA ASP A 32 4.80 4.07 -9.06
C ASP A 32 5.64 4.33 -10.32
N PRO A 33 6.60 5.29 -10.33
CA PRO A 33 7.53 5.50 -11.44
C PRO A 33 8.45 4.31 -11.68
N GLU A 34 8.90 3.65 -10.62
CA GLU A 34 9.84 2.52 -10.69
C GLU A 34 9.17 1.25 -11.26
N LEU A 35 7.87 1.07 -10.98
CA LEU A 35 7.08 -0.06 -11.48
C LEU A 35 6.28 0.25 -12.75
N GLN A 36 6.23 1.51 -13.19
CA GLN A 36 5.42 1.92 -14.34
C GLN A 36 5.73 1.10 -15.59
N ASN A 37 7.01 1.01 -15.96
CA ASN A 37 7.44 0.24 -17.15
C ASN A 37 7.01 -1.23 -17.07
N PHE A 38 7.08 -1.84 -15.88
CA PHE A 38 6.66 -3.21 -15.67
C PHE A 38 5.13 -3.37 -15.83
N ARG A 39 4.36 -2.42 -15.29
CA ARG A 39 2.89 -2.41 -15.41
C ARG A 39 2.45 -2.21 -16.86
N ASP A 40 3.12 -1.34 -17.60
CA ASP A 40 2.81 -1.06 -19.00
C ASP A 40 3.16 -2.24 -19.90
N LEU A 41 4.36 -2.84 -19.74
CA LEU A 41 4.73 -4.10 -20.42
C LEU A 41 3.67 -5.18 -20.23
N ARG A 42 3.15 -5.29 -19.01
CA ARG A 42 2.11 -6.27 -18.70
C ARG A 42 0.77 -5.96 -19.35
N ARG A 43 0.34 -4.69 -19.39
CA ARG A 43 -0.90 -4.27 -20.06
C ARG A 43 -0.85 -4.53 -21.56
N GLU A 44 0.29 -4.27 -22.19
CA GLU A 44 0.49 -4.42 -23.62
C GLU A 44 0.58 -5.89 -24.07
N HIS A 45 0.86 -6.81 -23.15
CA HIS A 45 1.20 -8.20 -23.49
C HIS A 45 0.33 -9.25 -22.78
N LEU A 46 -0.88 -8.86 -22.36
CA LEU A 46 -1.85 -9.75 -21.68
C LEU A 46 -2.20 -11.05 -22.45
N ASN A 47 -1.99 -11.10 -23.76
CA ASN A 47 -2.34 -12.23 -24.63
C ASN A 47 -1.12 -13.05 -25.12
N ARG A 48 0.07 -12.83 -24.56
CA ARG A 48 1.29 -13.59 -24.94
C ARG A 48 1.41 -14.92 -24.22
N SER A 49 2.23 -15.82 -24.77
CA SER A 49 2.56 -17.09 -24.12
C SER A 49 3.32 -16.87 -22.81
N GLU A 50 3.28 -17.85 -21.90
CA GLU A 50 3.99 -17.77 -20.61
C GLU A 50 5.51 -17.57 -20.78
N ASP A 51 6.12 -18.22 -21.78
CA ASP A 51 7.55 -18.10 -22.06
C ASP A 51 7.94 -16.70 -22.53
N GLU A 52 7.16 -16.10 -23.43
CA GLU A 52 7.39 -14.73 -23.91
C GLU A 52 7.24 -13.71 -22.77
N ASN A 53 6.23 -13.91 -21.92
CA ASN A 53 6.01 -13.10 -20.73
C ASN A 53 7.20 -13.22 -19.76
N TYR A 54 7.67 -14.45 -19.49
CA TYR A 54 8.82 -14.67 -18.62
C TYR A 54 10.07 -13.95 -19.12
N MET A 55 10.36 -14.01 -20.43
CA MET A 55 11.53 -13.33 -21.00
C MET A 55 11.46 -11.80 -20.84
N LEU A 56 10.30 -11.20 -21.09
CA LEU A 56 10.11 -9.74 -20.99
C LEU A 56 10.18 -9.26 -19.55
N TYR A 57 9.52 -9.97 -18.63
CA TYR A 57 9.55 -9.65 -17.22
C TYR A 57 10.94 -9.85 -16.62
N ASN A 58 11.66 -10.90 -17.02
CA ASN A 58 13.04 -11.11 -16.60
C ASN A 58 13.97 -10.00 -17.12
N ALA A 59 13.77 -9.52 -18.35
CA ALA A 59 14.51 -8.35 -18.84
C ALA A 59 14.22 -7.09 -18.01
N ALA A 60 12.96 -6.82 -17.69
CA ALA A 60 12.56 -5.70 -16.83
C ALA A 60 13.18 -5.82 -15.43
N TYR A 61 13.07 -7.00 -14.80
CA TYR A 61 13.72 -7.34 -13.52
C TYR A 61 15.22 -7.04 -13.54
N ASN A 62 15.96 -7.58 -14.51
CA ASN A 62 17.41 -7.40 -14.58
C ASN A 62 17.82 -5.95 -14.88
N SER A 63 16.93 -5.15 -15.46
CA SER A 63 17.18 -3.73 -15.77
C SER A 63 16.90 -2.78 -14.61
N SER A 64 16.15 -3.20 -13.59
CA SER A 64 15.75 -2.34 -12.46
C SER A 64 16.29 -2.85 -11.11
N PRO A 65 17.39 -2.26 -10.59
CA PRO A 65 17.90 -2.58 -9.26
C PRO A 65 16.86 -2.35 -8.16
N PHE A 66 16.01 -1.34 -8.32
CA PHE A 66 14.91 -1.07 -7.40
C PHE A 66 13.93 -2.25 -7.36
N LEU A 67 13.45 -2.72 -8.52
CA LEU A 67 12.52 -3.85 -8.60
C LEU A 67 13.15 -5.13 -8.02
N GLN A 68 14.43 -5.39 -8.31
CA GLN A 68 15.15 -6.52 -7.72
C GLN A 68 15.19 -6.44 -6.20
N GLN A 69 15.57 -5.27 -5.67
CA GLN A 69 15.64 -5.05 -4.23
C GLN A 69 14.25 -5.14 -3.58
N LEU A 70 13.23 -4.55 -4.19
CA LEU A 70 11.85 -4.60 -3.68
C LEU A 70 11.36 -6.05 -3.57
N LEU A 71 11.49 -6.82 -4.65
CA LEU A 71 11.10 -8.22 -4.69
C LEU A 71 11.88 -9.05 -3.66
N MET A 72 13.20 -8.84 -3.55
CA MET A 72 14.04 -9.51 -2.57
C MET A 72 13.65 -9.17 -1.13
N GLN A 73 13.48 -7.88 -0.81
CA GLN A 73 13.19 -7.39 0.54
C GLN A 73 11.86 -7.93 1.07
N PHE A 74 10.85 -8.06 0.20
CA PHE A 74 9.53 -8.56 0.55
C PHE A 74 9.32 -10.04 0.21
N GLY A 75 10.32 -10.75 -0.33
CA GLY A 75 10.23 -12.17 -0.65
C GLY A 75 9.22 -12.49 -1.75
N ILE A 76 9.07 -11.60 -2.73
CA ILE A 76 8.00 -11.63 -3.71
C ILE A 76 8.52 -12.26 -5.01
N ASN A 77 7.75 -13.20 -5.55
CA ASN A 77 8.02 -13.74 -6.88
C ASN A 77 7.62 -12.70 -7.93
N MET A 78 8.42 -12.55 -8.99
CA MET A 78 8.14 -11.65 -10.12
C MET A 78 6.76 -11.88 -10.77
N ASN A 79 6.22 -13.09 -10.65
CA ASN A 79 4.87 -13.45 -11.12
C ASN A 79 3.76 -13.02 -10.16
N TYR A 80 4.07 -12.42 -9.01
CA TYR A 80 3.07 -11.96 -8.04
C TYR A 80 2.46 -10.62 -8.46
N VAL A 81 1.57 -10.81 -9.42
CA VAL A 81 0.85 -9.84 -10.24
C VAL A 81 0.13 -8.76 -9.45
N LEU A 82 -0.51 -9.11 -8.33
CA LEU A 82 -1.34 -8.16 -7.57
C LEU A 82 -0.47 -7.15 -6.84
N PHE A 83 0.57 -7.63 -6.16
CA PHE A 83 1.53 -6.76 -5.51
C PHE A 83 2.20 -5.80 -6.49
N LEU A 84 2.76 -6.30 -7.59
CA LEU A 84 3.44 -5.42 -8.56
C LEU A 84 2.53 -4.38 -9.24
N GLN A 85 1.21 -4.52 -9.13
CA GLN A 85 0.24 -3.55 -9.62
C GLN A 85 -0.27 -2.58 -8.55
N LYS A 86 -0.21 -2.95 -7.27
CA LYS A 86 -0.89 -2.28 -6.16
C LYS A 86 0.01 -2.04 -4.92
N ALA A 87 1.31 -2.25 -5.04
CA ALA A 87 2.25 -2.16 -3.92
C ALA A 87 2.58 -0.72 -3.56
N GLY A 88 1.91 -0.19 -2.54
CA GLY A 88 2.22 1.08 -1.89
C GLY A 88 2.37 2.27 -2.82
N ASP A 89 2.70 3.41 -2.22
CA ASP A 89 2.98 4.64 -2.95
C ASP A 89 4.47 4.95 -2.96
N PHE A 90 5.16 4.62 -1.87
CA PHE A 90 6.60 4.78 -1.75
C PHE A 90 7.20 3.78 -0.75
N VAL A 91 8.51 3.59 -0.87
CA VAL A 91 9.33 2.86 0.08
C VAL A 91 10.18 3.86 0.86
N VAL A 92 10.22 3.73 2.19
CA VAL A 92 11.17 4.43 3.06
C VAL A 92 12.29 3.48 3.44
N ASP A 93 13.53 3.87 3.21
CA ASP A 93 14.72 3.11 3.63
C ASP A 93 15.26 3.66 4.94
N ILE A 94 15.04 2.92 6.03
CA ILE A 94 15.57 3.25 7.34
C ILE A 94 16.73 2.32 7.65
N TYR A 95 17.96 2.81 7.44
CA TYR A 95 19.21 2.09 7.70
C TYR A 95 19.35 0.74 6.96
N GLY A 96 18.96 0.70 5.69
CA GLY A 96 19.01 -0.50 4.85
C GLY A 96 17.77 -1.39 4.95
N GLU A 97 16.85 -1.07 5.86
CA GLU A 97 15.57 -1.76 5.99
C GLU A 97 14.47 -1.00 5.25
N TRP A 98 13.79 -1.69 4.33
CA TRP A 98 12.76 -1.10 3.47
C TRP A 98 11.37 -1.27 4.08
N TYR A 99 10.67 -0.14 4.22
CA TYR A 99 9.30 -0.07 4.70
C TYR A 99 8.40 0.42 3.56
N LEU A 100 7.42 -0.40 3.19
CA LEU A 100 6.44 -0.02 2.17
C LEU A 100 5.35 0.82 2.82
N VAL A 101 5.08 2.00 2.24
CA VAL A 101 4.07 2.92 2.75
C VAL A 101 2.99 3.13 1.70
N ASP A 102 1.75 2.94 2.12
CA ASP A 102 0.55 3.12 1.31
C ASP A 102 -0.31 4.25 1.89
N ILE A 103 -0.49 5.33 1.14
CA ILE A 103 -1.18 6.54 1.54
C ILE A 103 -2.68 6.34 1.36
N LYS A 104 -3.43 6.82 2.35
CA LYS A 104 -4.89 6.91 2.27
C LYS A 104 -5.29 8.32 2.65
N THR A 105 -5.93 9.03 1.74
CA THR A 105 -6.41 10.40 1.96
C THR A 105 -7.91 10.41 2.12
N THR A 106 -8.41 11.28 2.98
CA THR A 106 -9.83 11.63 3.05
C THR A 106 -9.97 13.14 3.04
N ASN A 107 -11.01 13.64 2.36
CA ASN A 107 -11.32 15.07 2.36
C ASN A 107 -12.16 15.49 3.58
N TYR A 108 -12.39 14.58 4.53
CA TYR A 108 -13.32 14.75 5.64
C TYR A 108 -12.62 14.50 6.97
N ALA A 109 -12.84 15.39 7.94
CA ALA A 109 -12.38 15.21 9.31
C ALA A 109 -13.26 14.22 10.11
N ASP A 110 -13.63 13.08 9.49
CA ASP A 110 -14.44 12.02 10.10
C ASP A 110 -13.61 10.78 10.50
N GLY A 111 -12.32 10.77 10.17
CA GLY A 111 -11.41 9.67 10.48
C GLY A 111 -11.71 8.38 9.72
N ILE A 112 -12.53 8.43 8.67
CA ILE A 112 -12.92 7.27 7.85
C ILE A 112 -12.15 7.27 6.53
N PHE A 113 -11.59 6.11 6.20
CA PHE A 113 -10.76 5.88 5.03
C PHE A 113 -11.22 4.61 4.31
N HIS A 114 -10.84 4.52 3.04
CA HIS A 114 -11.19 3.39 2.19
C HIS A 114 -9.93 2.76 1.61
N LEU A 115 -9.77 1.46 1.80
CA LEU A 115 -8.69 0.66 1.24
C LEU A 115 -9.21 -0.14 0.06
N ASN A 116 -8.53 -0.03 -1.09
CA ASN A 116 -8.87 -0.84 -2.25
C ASN A 116 -8.68 -2.33 -1.95
N PHE A 117 -9.65 -3.16 -2.32
CA PHE A 117 -9.62 -4.60 -2.05
C PHE A 117 -8.39 -5.30 -2.68
N ASP A 118 -8.01 -4.95 -3.91
CA ASP A 118 -6.85 -5.56 -4.57
C ASP A 118 -5.54 -5.19 -3.85
N ALA A 119 -5.45 -3.96 -3.33
CA ALA A 119 -4.31 -3.53 -2.50
C ALA A 119 -4.27 -4.29 -1.16
N TYR A 120 -5.42 -4.54 -0.54
CA TYR A 120 -5.48 -5.37 0.67
C TYR A 120 -4.99 -6.80 0.40
N LEU A 121 -5.48 -7.45 -0.66
CA LEU A 121 -5.05 -8.80 -1.03
C LEU A 121 -3.56 -8.87 -1.35
N ALA A 122 -3.03 -7.85 -2.04
CA ALA A 122 -1.61 -7.76 -2.38
C ALA A 122 -0.69 -7.83 -1.15
N TYR A 123 -1.14 -7.31 0.00
CA TYR A 123 -0.37 -7.37 1.25
C TYR A 123 -0.70 -8.61 2.08
N GLU A 124 -1.94 -9.11 2.04
CA GLU A 124 -2.38 -10.25 2.85
C GLU A 124 -1.60 -11.52 2.52
N ASP A 125 -1.27 -11.75 1.24
CA ASP A 125 -0.50 -12.93 0.82
C ASP A 125 1.00 -12.83 1.14
N LEU A 126 1.49 -11.68 1.65
CA LEU A 126 2.88 -11.57 2.07
C LEU A 126 3.12 -12.39 3.35
N PRO A 127 4.33 -12.95 3.51
CA PRO A 127 4.73 -13.55 4.78
C PRO A 127 4.55 -12.56 5.93
N VAL A 128 4.16 -13.05 7.12
CA VAL A 128 3.79 -12.21 8.28
C VAL A 128 4.92 -11.25 8.66
N GLU A 129 6.16 -11.71 8.61
CA GLU A 129 7.36 -10.93 8.88
C GLU A 129 7.59 -9.81 7.87
N LYS A 130 7.12 -9.97 6.63
CA LYS A 130 7.18 -8.95 5.58
C LYS A 130 6.01 -7.98 5.67
N ARG A 131 4.83 -8.45 6.09
CA ARG A 131 3.68 -7.58 6.42
C ARG A 131 3.99 -6.59 7.54
N ASN A 132 4.85 -6.96 8.50
CA ASN A 132 5.34 -6.02 9.52
C ASN A 132 6.11 -4.82 8.94
N LYS A 133 6.55 -4.88 7.68
CA LYS A 133 7.21 -3.76 6.99
C LYS A 133 6.25 -2.95 6.12
N VAL A 134 4.96 -3.27 6.12
CA VAL A 134 3.91 -2.54 5.37
C VAL A 134 3.18 -1.61 6.33
N TYR A 135 3.07 -0.34 5.95
CA TYR A 135 2.47 0.71 6.75
C TYR A 135 1.44 1.48 5.93
N PHE A 136 0.32 1.82 6.56
CA PHE A 136 -0.63 2.77 6.01
C PHE A 136 -0.37 4.15 6.60
N LEU A 137 -0.31 5.15 5.71
CA LEU A 137 -0.21 6.55 6.06
C LEU A 137 -1.55 7.24 5.76
N PHE A 138 -2.32 7.50 6.80
CA PHE A 138 -3.59 8.19 6.73
C PHE A 138 -3.38 9.69 6.81
N CYS A 139 -3.85 10.40 5.80
CA CYS A 139 -3.87 11.86 5.76
C CYS A 139 -5.31 12.36 5.78
N ASP A 140 -5.63 13.10 6.83
CA ASP A 140 -6.88 13.87 6.91
C ASP A 140 -6.61 15.24 6.30
N ASP A 141 -7.12 15.48 5.09
CA ASP A 141 -6.87 16.71 4.35
C ASP A 141 -7.46 17.95 5.07
N ALA A 142 -8.50 17.77 5.87
CA ALA A 142 -9.13 18.86 6.60
C ALA A 142 -8.27 19.34 7.78
N THR A 143 -7.54 18.42 8.42
CA THR A 143 -6.68 18.76 9.57
C THR A 143 -5.19 18.78 9.25
N GLN A 144 -4.80 18.32 8.05
CA GLN A 144 -3.40 18.19 7.59
C GLN A 144 -2.54 17.32 8.53
N ASN A 145 -3.19 16.40 9.26
CA ASN A 145 -2.51 15.48 10.16
C ASN A 145 -2.18 14.16 9.46
N TYR A 146 -1.00 13.63 9.79
CA TYR A 146 -0.47 12.38 9.26
C TYR A 146 -0.42 11.33 10.34
N TYR A 147 -1.21 10.28 10.17
CA TYR A 147 -1.29 9.15 11.08
C TYR A 147 -0.79 7.88 10.40
N VAL A 148 -0.04 7.08 11.14
CA VAL A 148 0.58 5.85 10.65
C VAL A 148 0.05 4.67 11.43
N VAL A 149 -0.22 3.58 10.70
CA VAL A 149 -0.59 2.28 11.27
C VAL A 149 0.18 1.18 10.55
N ASN A 150 0.75 0.26 11.31
CA ASN A 150 1.34 -0.96 10.73
C ASN A 150 0.22 -1.88 10.22
N TYR A 151 0.41 -2.50 9.04
CA TYR A 151 -0.56 -3.39 8.43
C TYR A 151 -1.09 -4.47 9.39
N ASN A 152 -0.21 -5.15 10.13
CA ASN A 152 -0.61 -6.26 11.01
C ASN A 152 -1.41 -5.80 12.25
N HIS A 153 -1.35 -4.51 12.59
CA HIS A 153 -2.12 -3.94 13.69
C HIS A 153 -3.39 -3.23 13.22
N LEU A 154 -3.52 -3.00 11.92
CA LEU A 154 -4.68 -2.32 11.35
C LEU A 154 -5.92 -3.19 11.53
N ARG A 155 -6.92 -2.62 12.20
CA ARG A 155 -8.26 -3.19 12.21
C ARG A 155 -9.03 -2.65 11.02
N ILE A 156 -9.35 -3.55 10.11
CA ILE A 156 -10.22 -3.26 8.98
C ILE A 156 -11.64 -3.64 9.39
N GLU A 157 -12.59 -2.74 9.18
CA GLU A 157 -13.99 -3.08 9.43
C GLU A 157 -14.40 -4.18 8.45
N PRO A 158 -15.23 -5.15 8.88
CA PRO A 158 -15.64 -6.25 8.01
C PRO A 158 -16.55 -5.81 6.85
N VAL A 159 -16.75 -4.51 6.62
CA VAL A 159 -17.63 -4.00 5.58
C VAL A 159 -16.85 -3.78 4.29
N CYS A 160 -17.25 -4.50 3.23
CA CYS A 160 -16.74 -4.32 1.89
C CYS A 160 -17.81 -3.67 1.00
N TYR A 161 -17.54 -2.47 0.50
CA TYR A 161 -18.38 -1.81 -0.50
C TYR A 161 -18.06 -2.36 -1.88
N VAL A 162 -19.07 -2.90 -2.56
CA VAL A 162 -18.93 -3.40 -3.93
C VAL A 162 -19.85 -2.63 -4.86
N TYR A 163 -19.30 -2.16 -5.98
CA TYR A 163 -20.08 -1.50 -7.02
C TYR A 163 -20.75 -2.54 -7.95
N PRO A 164 -21.95 -2.30 -8.49
CA PRO A 164 -22.65 -3.31 -9.30
C PRO A 164 -21.99 -3.63 -10.65
N GLU A 165 -21.14 -2.73 -11.15
CA GLU A 165 -20.45 -2.83 -12.45
C GLU A 165 -19.24 -3.78 -12.43
N VAL A 166 -18.97 -4.38 -11.27
CA VAL A 166 -17.82 -5.23 -11.00
C VAL A 166 -17.97 -6.59 -11.65
N LEU A 167 -16.92 -7.04 -12.35
CA LEU A 167 -16.84 -8.35 -12.98
C LEU A 167 -17.22 -9.48 -11.98
N PRO A 168 -18.14 -10.39 -12.31
CA PRO A 168 -18.62 -11.46 -11.42
C PRO A 168 -17.53 -12.31 -10.76
N GLN A 169 -16.40 -12.53 -11.45
CA GLN A 169 -15.27 -13.33 -10.95
C GLN A 169 -14.56 -12.67 -9.76
N ARG A 170 -14.47 -11.33 -9.73
CA ARG A 170 -13.89 -10.60 -8.59
C ARG A 170 -14.80 -10.67 -7.37
N PHE A 171 -16.11 -10.63 -7.60
CA PHE A 171 -17.09 -10.82 -6.54
C PHE A 171 -16.96 -12.20 -5.88
N GLU A 172 -16.77 -13.25 -6.67
CA GLU A 172 -16.49 -14.59 -6.13
C GLU A 172 -15.19 -14.62 -5.32
N GLN A 173 -14.14 -13.95 -5.78
CA GLN A 173 -12.88 -13.85 -5.02
C GLN A 173 -13.05 -13.14 -3.67
N ILE A 174 -13.78 -12.02 -3.61
CA ILE A 174 -14.10 -11.31 -2.35
C ILE A 174 -14.88 -12.22 -1.40
N ARG A 175 -15.89 -12.91 -1.93
CA ARG A 175 -16.71 -13.84 -1.14
C ARG A 175 -15.92 -15.05 -0.65
N ASN A 176 -14.96 -15.54 -1.45
CA ASN A 176 -14.16 -16.71 -1.14
C ASN A 176 -12.95 -16.39 -0.25
N SER A 177 -12.40 -15.17 -0.32
CA SER A 177 -11.19 -14.79 0.43
C SER A 177 -11.44 -14.64 1.93
N ASN A 178 -12.67 -14.34 2.39
CA ASN A 178 -12.97 -14.41 3.82
C ASN A 178 -14.47 -14.44 4.16
N ARG A 179 -14.86 -15.35 5.08
CA ARG A 179 -16.24 -15.48 5.59
C ARG A 179 -16.66 -14.37 6.57
N PHE A 180 -15.72 -13.55 7.03
CA PHE A 180 -15.94 -12.57 8.09
C PHE A 180 -16.37 -11.19 7.58
N PHE A 181 -16.42 -10.98 6.26
CA PHE A 181 -16.86 -9.71 5.68
C PHE A 181 -18.37 -9.68 5.46
N SER A 182 -19.02 -8.59 5.84
CA SER A 182 -20.33 -8.20 5.35
C SER A 182 -20.16 -7.39 4.07
N ILE A 183 -20.73 -7.89 2.97
CA ILE A 183 -20.71 -7.19 1.68
C ILE A 183 -21.88 -6.22 1.62
N GLU A 184 -21.60 -4.94 1.44
CA GLU A 184 -22.61 -3.91 1.18
C GLU A 184 -22.54 -3.50 -0.29
N TYR A 185 -23.65 -3.71 -1.01
CA TYR A 185 -23.78 -3.21 -2.36
C TYR A 185 -24.02 -1.71 -2.32
N ASN A 186 -23.11 -0.96 -2.93
CA ASN A 186 -23.38 0.45 -3.15
C ASN A 186 -24.24 0.60 -4.41
N THR A 187 -25.56 0.70 -4.22
CA THR A 187 -26.52 0.92 -5.32
C THR A 187 -26.67 2.40 -5.68
N ASN A 188 -25.94 3.31 -5.03
CA ASN A 188 -25.97 4.73 -5.37
C ASN A 188 -25.14 4.94 -6.65
N PRO A 189 -25.72 5.50 -7.72
CA PRO A 189 -24.98 5.82 -8.94
C PRO A 189 -23.94 6.93 -8.71
N ASN A 190 -24.06 7.69 -7.61
CA ASN A 190 -23.01 8.58 -7.17
C ASN A 190 -22.00 7.77 -6.35
N PRO A 191 -20.71 7.76 -6.71
CA PRO A 191 -19.69 7.09 -5.91
C PRO A 191 -19.74 7.55 -4.46
N ILE A 192 -19.48 6.64 -3.51
CA ILE A 192 -19.14 7.03 -2.14
C ILE A 192 -18.01 8.06 -2.26
N LYS A 193 -18.14 9.17 -1.53
CA LYS A 193 -17.20 10.28 -1.69
C LYS A 193 -15.78 9.82 -1.33
N GLY A 194 -14.81 10.14 -2.19
CA GLY A 194 -13.41 9.68 -2.05
C GLY A 194 -13.15 8.27 -2.60
N ILE A 195 -14.15 7.63 -3.18
CA ILE A 195 -14.02 6.34 -3.86
C ILE A 195 -14.14 6.54 -5.37
N ASP A 196 -13.18 5.98 -6.12
CA ASP A 196 -13.26 5.93 -7.58
C ASP A 196 -14.18 4.77 -7.98
N PRO A 197 -15.32 5.04 -8.66
CA PRO A 197 -16.28 4.02 -9.06
C PRO A 197 -15.72 3.03 -10.10
N THR A 198 -14.61 3.35 -10.77
CA THR A 198 -13.92 2.41 -11.69
C THR A 198 -13.14 1.32 -10.94
N THR A 199 -13.01 1.48 -9.63
CA THR A 199 -12.39 0.55 -8.72
C THR A 199 -13.47 -0.14 -7.90
N ASN A 200 -13.33 -1.46 -7.83
CA ASN A 200 -14.49 -2.32 -7.80
C ASN A 200 -14.96 -2.71 -6.38
N ALA A 201 -14.04 -2.77 -5.43
CA ALA A 201 -14.35 -3.12 -4.06
C ALA A 201 -13.41 -2.42 -3.07
N TYR A 202 -13.96 -2.03 -1.93
CA TYR A 202 -13.25 -1.28 -0.90
C TYR A 202 -13.60 -1.75 0.49
N PHE A 203 -12.59 -1.79 1.35
CA PHE A 203 -12.78 -1.94 2.78
C PHE A 203 -12.85 -0.58 3.46
N LYS A 204 -13.67 -0.50 4.51
CA LYS A 204 -13.74 0.66 5.40
C LYS A 204 -12.73 0.53 6.53
N ILE A 205 -12.06 1.65 6.81
CA ILE A 205 -11.12 1.79 7.93
C ILE A 205 -11.53 3.03 8.71
N SER A 206 -11.83 2.88 9.98
CA SER A 206 -12.06 3.97 10.91
C SER A 206 -10.87 4.10 11.85
N LEU A 207 -10.23 5.28 11.88
CA LEU A 207 -9.14 5.55 12.83
C LEU A 207 -9.63 5.59 14.28
N HIS A 208 -10.91 5.89 14.50
CA HIS A 208 -11.52 5.93 15.83
C HIS A 208 -11.73 4.54 16.43
N ASP A 209 -11.85 3.52 15.60
CA ASP A 209 -12.12 2.13 16.03
C ASP A 209 -10.83 1.29 16.22
N GLN A 210 -9.66 1.92 16.03
CA GLN A 210 -8.37 1.29 16.26
C GLN A 210 -8.08 1.15 17.76
N LEU A 211 -7.30 0.13 18.13
CA LEU A 211 -6.88 -0.02 19.53
C LEU A 211 -5.97 1.15 19.97
N PRO A 212 -5.97 1.51 21.27
CA PRO A 212 -5.05 2.50 21.80
C PRO A 212 -3.59 2.18 21.45
N GLY A 213 -2.85 3.17 20.93
CA GLY A 213 -1.44 3.05 20.57
C GLY A 213 -1.15 2.45 19.19
N VAL A 214 -2.17 1.96 18.47
CA VAL A 214 -2.03 1.46 17.09
C VAL A 214 -1.84 2.61 16.10
N VAL A 215 -2.66 3.66 16.25
CA VAL A 215 -2.56 4.88 15.44
C VAL A 215 -1.54 5.81 16.08
N GLN A 216 -0.53 6.20 15.32
CA GLN A 216 0.55 7.05 15.80
C GLN A 216 0.79 8.22 14.84
N PRO A 217 1.21 9.40 15.33
CA PRO A 217 1.74 10.44 14.46
C PRO A 217 2.95 9.93 13.66
N LEU A 218 3.05 10.32 12.39
CA LEU A 218 4.12 9.88 11.48
C LEU A 218 5.52 10.00 12.11
N GLN A 219 5.88 11.17 12.65
CA GLN A 219 7.20 11.38 13.24
C GLN A 219 7.50 10.44 14.41
N GLN A 220 6.48 10.13 15.22
CA GLN A 220 6.63 9.22 16.36
C GLN A 220 6.91 7.79 15.87
N CYS A 221 6.17 7.32 14.86
CA CYS A 221 6.39 6.01 14.26
C CYS A 221 7.80 5.89 13.67
N ILE A 222 8.26 6.90 12.92
CA ILE A 222 9.60 6.90 12.33
C ILE A 222 10.69 6.87 13.40
N ASN A 223 10.55 7.64 14.48
CA ASN A 223 11.50 7.63 15.59
C ASN A 223 11.55 6.25 16.28
N GLN A 224 10.39 5.58 16.43
CA GLN A 224 10.33 4.23 16.98
C GLN A 224 11.08 3.22 16.10
N LEU A 225 10.86 3.23 14.79
CA LEU A 225 11.54 2.34 13.85
C LEU A 225 13.06 2.55 13.86
N LYS A 226 13.52 3.81 13.87
CA LYS A 226 14.95 4.13 13.99
C LYS A 226 15.56 3.59 15.28
N ASN A 227 14.86 3.75 16.40
CA ASN A 227 15.35 3.28 17.70
C ASN A 227 15.38 1.75 17.79
N GLN A 228 14.38 1.05 17.24
CA GLN A 228 14.36 -0.41 17.16
C GLN A 228 15.57 -0.94 16.39
N HIS A 229 15.90 -0.33 15.26
CA HIS A 229 17.07 -0.70 14.46
C HIS A 229 18.39 -0.49 15.23
N GLN A 230 18.54 0.65 15.92
CA GLN A 230 19.72 0.92 16.74
C GLN A 230 19.87 -0.07 17.91
N GLN A 231 18.76 -0.52 18.49
CA GLN A 231 18.77 -1.54 19.55
C GLN A 231 19.16 -2.92 19.01
N SER A 232 18.73 -3.29 17.80
CA SER A 232 19.15 -4.55 17.18
C SER A 232 20.64 -4.58 16.86
N ILE A 233 21.24 -3.45 16.48
CA ILE A 233 22.70 -3.36 16.24
C ILE A 233 23.49 -3.47 17.54
N ASN A 234 23.01 -2.85 18.61
CA ASN A 234 23.71 -2.79 19.90
C ASN A 234 23.41 -3.99 20.81
N SER A 235 22.58 -4.95 20.38
CA SER A 235 22.30 -6.17 21.12
C SER A 235 23.49 -7.13 21.00
N PRO A 236 24.17 -7.49 22.11
CA PRO A 236 25.31 -8.40 22.07
C PRO A 236 24.85 -9.84 21.83
N GLN A 237 24.63 -10.21 20.56
CA GLN A 237 24.36 -11.61 20.18
C GLN A 237 25.36 -12.21 19.18
N HIS A 238 26.46 -11.52 18.89
CA HIS A 238 27.60 -12.12 18.17
C HIS A 238 28.96 -11.84 18.83
N MET A 239 29.02 -11.98 20.16
CA MET A 239 30.28 -12.33 20.85
C MET A 239 30.09 -13.71 21.47
N ASN A 240 30.25 -14.74 20.64
CA ASN A 240 30.45 -16.16 20.92
C ASN A 240 29.61 -17.00 19.95
N GLN A 241 30.20 -17.33 18.80
CA GLN A 241 30.39 -18.70 18.32
C GLN A 241 31.41 -18.69 17.19
#